data_AF-A0A537M3E4-F1
#
_entry.id   AF-A0A537M3E4-F1
#
_cell.length_a   1.000
_cell.length_b   1.000
_cell.length_c   1.000
_cell.angle_alpha   90.00
_cell.angle_beta   90.00
_cell.angle_gamma   90.00
#
_symmetry.space_group_name_H-M   'P 1'
#
loop_
_entity.id
_entity.type
_entity.pdbx_description
1 polymer ?
#
loop_
_entity_poly.entity_id
_entity_poly.type
_entity_poly.pdbx_seq_one_letter_code
_entity_poly.pdbx_strand_id
1 'polypeptide(L)' 'LRRALYMAALSAIRCNAELKAFYRRLRDKGKPAKAALIAVARKLIVLANTLVSQNRTWTLERP' A
#
# COMPACT_ATOMS: atom_id res chain seq x y z
N LEU A 1 -2.63 -15.93 -1.17
CA LEU A 1 -2.97 -14.50 -1.37
C LEU A 1 -2.55 -13.57 -0.22
N ARG A 2 -3.03 -13.75 1.02
CA ARG A 2 -2.72 -12.86 2.17
C ARG A 2 -1.23 -12.67 2.47
N ARG A 3 -0.42 -13.75 2.38
CA ARG A 3 1.04 -13.71 2.63
C ARG A 3 1.78 -12.84 1.60
N ALA A 4 1.45 -12.98 0.32
CA ALA A 4 2.07 -12.19 -0.76
C ALA A 4 1.79 -10.69 -0.58
N LEU A 5 0.53 -10.35 -0.27
CA LEU A 5 0.12 -8.97 0.01
C LEU A 5 0.75 -8.37 1.26
N TYR A 6 0.95 -9.20 2.28
CA TYR A 6 1.65 -8.78 3.48
C TYR A 6 3.12 -8.45 3.19
N MET A 7 3.81 -9.30 2.42
CA MET A 7 5.18 -9.06 2.00
C MET A 7 5.29 -7.85 1.07
N ALA A 8 4.33 -7.67 0.15
CA ALA A 8 4.27 -6.49 -0.70
C ALA A 8 4.10 -5.20 0.13
N ALA A 9 3.22 -5.20 1.14
CA ALA A 9 3.05 -4.06 2.04
C ALA A 9 4.32 -3.76 2.86
N LEU A 10 5.02 -4.80 3.33
CA LEU A 10 6.30 -4.64 4.04
C LEU A 10 7.37 -4.01 3.14
N SER A 11 7.54 -4.52 1.92
CA SER A 11 8.49 -3.97 0.95
C SER A 11 8.12 -2.52 0.58
N ALA A 12 6.83 -2.25 0.39
CA ALA A 12 6.32 -0.92 0.07
C ALA A 12 6.62 0.11 1.16
N ILE A 13 6.46 -0.25 2.45
CA ILE A 13 6.80 0.65 3.57
C ILE A 13 8.31 0.92 3.66
N ARG A 14 9.15 0.00 3.19
CA ARG A 14 10.62 0.16 3.22
C ARG A 14 11.12 1.01 2.05
N CYS A 15 10.62 0.74 0.84
CA CYS A 15 11.12 1.34 -0.40
C CYS A 15 10.38 2.62 -0.81
N ASN A 16 9.14 2.83 -0.36
CA ASN A 16 8.32 3.97 -0.77
C ASN A 16 8.02 4.90 0.41
N ALA A 17 8.56 6.12 0.35
CA ALA A 17 8.42 7.13 1.40
C ALA A 17 6.97 7.56 1.64
N GLU A 18 6.12 7.63 0.61
CA GLU A 18 4.71 8.00 0.73
C GLU A 18 3.92 6.94 1.52
N LEU A 19 4.14 5.67 1.20
CA LEU A 19 3.49 4.54 1.88
C LEU A 19 4.03 4.35 3.30
N LYS A 20 5.32 4.61 3.53
CA LYS A 20 5.92 4.69 4.87
C LYS A 20 5.25 5.78 5.71
N ALA A 21 5.09 6.98 5.16
CA ALA A 21 4.43 8.08 5.86
C ALA A 21 2.96 7.74 6.18
N PHE A 22 2.24 7.11 5.24
CA PHE A 22 0.87 6.64 5.49
C PHE A 22 0.80 5.60 6.62
N TYR A 23 1.71 4.62 6.61
CA TYR A 23 1.82 3.64 7.69
C TYR A 23 2.11 4.30 9.04
N ARG A 24 3.04 5.27 9.09
CA ARG A 24 3.38 6.01 10.31
C ARG A 24 2.18 6.81 10.83
N ARG A 25 1.50 7.58 9.96
CA ARG A 25 0.27 8.30 10.36
C ARG A 25 -0.80 7.38 10.98
N LEU A 26 -0.92 6.14 10.51
CA LEU A 26 -1.85 5.17 11.11
C LEU A 26 -1.36 4.67 12.47
N ARG A 27 -0.05 4.42 12.62
CA ARG A 27 0.57 4.04 13.89
C ARG A 27 0.48 5.15 14.94
N ASP A 28 0.70 6.40 14.53
CA ASP A 28 0.64 7.57 15.39
C ASP A 28 -0.79 7.82 15.90
N LYS A 29 -1.79 7.44 15.10
CA LYS A 29 -3.22 7.39 15.50
C LYS A 29 -3.56 6.21 16.43
N GLY A 30 -2.57 5.51 16.98
CA GLY A 30 -2.74 4.39 17.91
C GLY A 30 -3.17 3.07 17.26
N LYS A 31 -3.18 2.96 15.92
CA LYS A 31 -3.62 1.71 15.28
C LYS A 31 -2.59 0.58 15.47
N PRO A 32 -3.05 -0.66 15.70
CA PRO A 32 -2.15 -1.82 15.73
C PRO A 32 -1.35 -1.95 14.44
N ALA A 33 -0.09 -2.37 14.53
CA ALA A 33 0.82 -2.49 13.39
C ALA A 33 0.23 -3.36 12.26
N LYS A 34 -0.45 -4.46 12.64
CA LYS A 34 -1.13 -5.34 11.69
C LYS A 34 -2.23 -4.63 10.92
N ALA A 35 -3.05 -3.81 11.60
CA ALA A 35 -4.11 -3.04 10.94
C ALA A 35 -3.53 -1.98 9.99
N ALA A 36 -2.44 -1.33 10.38
CA ALA A 36 -1.75 -0.37 9.52
C ALA A 36 -1.13 -1.04 8.28
N LEU A 37 -0.55 -2.24 8.42
CA LEU A 37 -0.04 -3.04 7.30
C LEU A 37 -1.16 -3.47 6.34
N ILE A 38 -2.30 -3.91 6.87
CA ILE A 38 -3.46 -4.27 6.04
C ILE A 38 -4.02 -3.05 5.31
N ALA A 39 -4.01 -1.86 5.91
CA ALA A 39 -4.41 -0.63 5.23
C ALA A 39 -3.48 -0.29 4.05
N VAL A 40 -2.16 -0.46 4.23
CA VAL A 40 -1.17 -0.30 3.13
C VAL A 40 -1.42 -1.34 2.04
N ALA A 41 -1.59 -2.62 2.40
CA ALA A 41 -1.90 -3.69 1.45
C ALA A 41 -3.17 -3.38 0.65
N ARG A 42 -4.22 -2.85 1.30
CA ARG A 42 -5.45 -2.45 0.62
C ARG A 42 -5.20 -1.33 -0.41
N LYS A 43 -4.40 -0.32 -0.07
CA LYS A 43 -4.04 0.77 -1.01
C LYS A 43 -3.31 0.21 -2.24
N LEU A 44 -2.43 -0.79 -2.05
CA LEU A 44 -1.71 -1.46 -3.14
C LEU A 44 -2.65 -2.27 -4.06
N ILE A 45 -3.57 -3.06 -3.49
CA ILE A 45 -4.54 -3.84 -4.28
C ILE A 45 -5.43 -2.92 -5.10
N VAL A 46 -5.93 -1.84 -4.48
CA VAL A 46 -6.79 -0.88 -5.18
C VAL A 46 -6.03 -0.28 -6.37
N LEU A 47 -4.78 0.14 -6.18
CA LEU A 47 -3.94 0.63 -7.27
C LEU A 47 -3.75 -0.41 -8.37
N ALA A 48 -3.39 -1.64 -8.02
CA ALA A 48 -3.20 -2.72 -8.98
C ALA A 48 -4.49 -3.02 -9.77
N ASN A 49 -5.63 -3.09 -9.08
CA ASN A 49 -6.93 -3.30 -9.71
C ASN A 49 -7.30 -2.15 -10.65
N THR A 50 -7.01 -0.90 -10.28
CA THR A 50 -7.24 0.25 -11.15
C THR A 50 -6.38 0.19 -12.41
N LEU A 51 -5.10 -0.18 -12.29
CA LEU A 51 -4.19 -0.31 -13.44
C LEU A 51 -4.65 -1.42 -14.41
N VAL A 52 -5.03 -2.57 -13.86
CA VAL A 52 -5.55 -3.70 -14.66
C VAL A 52 -6.86 -3.32 -15.33
N SER A 53 -7.79 -2.68 -14.60
CA SER A 53 -9.07 -2.24 -15.14
C SER A 53 -8.92 -1.20 -16.26
N GLN A 54 -7.86 -0.40 -16.22
CA GLN A 54 -7.57 0.62 -17.23
C GLN A 54 -6.59 0.13 -18.31
N ASN A 55 -6.19 -1.15 -18.27
CA ASN A 55 -5.17 -1.77 -19.13
C ASN A 55 -3.93 -0.88 -19.31
N ARG A 56 -3.47 -0.24 -18.22
CA ARG A 56 -2.37 0.73 -18.26
C ARG A 56 -1.26 0.36 -17.28
N THR A 57 -0.05 0.76 -17.62
CA THR A 57 1.11 0.64 -16.74
C THR A 57 1.11 1.74 -15.68
N TRP A 58 1.78 1.48 -14.56
CA TRP A 58 1.90 2.45 -13.49
C TRP A 58 2.68 3.69 -13.96
N THR A 59 2.15 4.87 -13.63
CA THR A 59 2.73 6.18 -13.92
C THR A 59 2.79 6.99 -12.62
N LEU A 60 3.81 7.84 -12.47
CA LEU A 60 3.97 8.74 -11.31
C LEU A 60 2.88 9.82 -11.28
N GLU A 61 2.36 10.18 -12.44
CA GLU A 61 1.31 11.17 -12.62
C GLU A 61 -0.05 10.49 -12.52
N ARG A 62 -0.89 10.97 -11.60
CA ARG A 62 -2.30 10.61 -11.56
C ARG A 62 -2.98 11.44 -12.66
N PRO A 63 -3.61 10.83 -13.67
CA PRO A 63 -4.41 11.57 -14.65
C PRO A 63 -5.61 12.23 -13.98
#